data_AF-A0A7C7DX72-F1
#
_entry.id   AF-A0A7C7DX72-F1
#
_cell.length_a   1.000
_cell.length_b   1.000
_cell.length_c   1.000
_cell.angle_alpha   90.00
_cell.angle_beta   90.00
_cell.angle_gamma   90.00
#
_symmetry.space_group_name_H-M   'P 1'
#
loop_
_entity.id
_entity.type
_entity.pdbx_description
1 polymer ?
#
loop_
_entity_poly.entity_id
_entity_poly.type
_entity_poly.pdbx_seq_one_letter_code
_entity_poly.pdbx_strand_id
1 'polypeptide(L)'
;MTTKPASPVTALRMLADDPSAASALAVTILEGNHSKDVLMAALQVVTEHPTEAARPLLRRLYARFSRDKGKHDQGGYFRRALLDAARVIARAADADWLAQACATYEFWPPDFAEDAVVIRAAALVALAEVDEEQACFQAARLLVDPFTARMTGEPAVSAARVLGALGETLPLYLVVCQNMPHERTPGIVTVFPEVIAECLRQLTALPSPLVEDLLARYTATTSSIIRMGLFDLLLNHREGPLGREYLIRSLDATTDIDVYRYLVMSIVLAGHETSLDDLRQAAYRERRRARQEVLLEAAAILAHRPEFGELANDLRSKIQK
;
A
#
# COMPACT_ATOMS: atom_id res chain seq x y z
N MET A 1 20.72 21.33 44.65
CA MET A 1 19.48 21.20 43.85
C MET A 1 19.71 20.08 42.84
N THR A 2 19.18 18.89 43.08
CA THR A 2 19.26 17.77 42.14
C THR A 2 18.21 17.98 41.05
N THR A 3 18.65 18.30 39.84
CA THR A 3 17.78 18.37 38.67
C THR A 3 17.15 17.00 38.45
N LYS A 4 15.81 16.96 38.38
CA LYS A 4 15.07 15.74 38.07
C LYS A 4 15.54 15.24 36.70
N PRO A 5 15.93 13.96 36.55
CA PRO A 5 16.37 13.45 35.25
C PRO A 5 15.26 13.65 34.22
N ALA A 6 15.64 14.11 33.03
CA ALA A 6 14.71 14.30 31.93
C ALA A 6 14.00 12.97 31.61
N SER A 7 12.73 13.04 31.21
CA SER A 7 12.03 11.83 30.77
C SER A 7 12.76 11.21 29.57
N PRO A 8 12.74 9.87 29.40
CA PRO A 8 13.42 9.22 28.26
C PRO A 8 13.00 9.78 26.90
N VAL A 9 11.72 10.15 26.74
CA VAL A 9 11.21 10.77 25.50
C VAL A 9 11.79 12.17 25.30
N THR A 10 11.90 12.97 26.38
CA THR A 10 12.56 14.28 26.31
C THR A 10 14.03 14.13 25.93
N ALA A 11 14.72 13.15 26.50
CA ALA A 11 16.12 12.88 26.19
C ALA A 11 16.32 12.48 24.72
N LEU A 12 15.45 11.63 24.15
CA LEU A 12 15.48 11.31 22.71
C LEU A 12 15.28 12.57 21.84
N ARG A 13 14.32 13.43 22.18
CA ARG A 13 14.06 14.68 21.44
C ARG A 13 15.24 15.64 21.48
N MET A 14 15.97 15.70 22.60
CA MET A 14 17.17 16.54 22.72
C MET A 14 18.33 16.03 21.84
N LEU A 15 18.28 14.79 21.37
CA LEU A 15 19.27 14.18 20.49
C LEU A 15 18.83 14.15 19.02
N ALA A 16 17.81 14.92 18.63
CA ALA A 16 17.30 14.92 17.25
C ALA A 16 18.38 15.27 16.20
N ASP A 17 19.37 16.10 16.58
CA ASP A 17 20.48 16.49 15.71
C ASP A 17 21.70 15.56 15.80
N ASP A 18 21.64 14.49 16.63
CA ASP A 18 22.68 13.47 16.75
C ASP A 18 22.07 12.05 16.60
N PRO A 19 21.89 11.57 15.36
CA PRO A 19 21.30 10.27 15.05
C PRO A 19 21.99 9.09 15.76
N SER A 20 23.32 9.16 15.91
CA SER A 20 24.09 8.08 16.53
C SER A 20 23.82 8.01 18.03
N ALA A 21 23.84 9.16 18.72
CA ALA A 21 23.51 9.21 20.15
C ALA A 21 22.04 8.87 20.41
N ALA A 22 21.13 9.35 19.55
CA ALA A 22 19.71 9.03 19.64
C ALA A 22 19.48 7.50 19.50
N SER A 23 20.12 6.85 18.54
CA SER A 23 20.04 5.40 18.33
C SER A 23 20.57 4.60 19.52
N ALA A 24 21.73 5.00 20.07
CA ALA A 24 22.31 4.36 21.25
C ALA A 24 21.41 4.49 22.49
N LEU A 25 20.81 5.67 22.70
CA LEU A 25 19.84 5.88 23.76
C LEU A 25 18.56 5.06 23.53
N ALA A 26 18.07 5.00 22.30
CA ALA A 26 16.90 4.19 21.95
C ALA A 26 17.12 2.70 22.25
N VAL A 27 18.28 2.15 21.89
CA VAL A 27 18.66 0.76 22.25
C VAL A 27 18.63 0.55 23.76
N THR A 28 19.17 1.51 24.54
CA THR A 28 19.14 1.46 26.01
C THR A 28 17.71 1.46 26.55
N ILE A 29 16.83 2.27 25.96
CA ILE A 29 15.41 2.32 26.31
C ILE A 29 14.70 1.00 25.95
N LEU A 30 15.01 0.39 24.80
CA LEU A 30 14.40 -0.89 24.39
C LEU A 30 14.83 -2.06 25.28
N GLU A 31 16.03 -2.00 25.87
CA GLU A 31 16.52 -2.99 26.83
C GLU A 31 15.83 -2.88 28.20
N GLY A 32 15.46 -1.66 28.59
CA GLY A 32 14.82 -1.37 29.87
C GLY A 32 13.36 -1.82 29.98
N ASN A 33 12.80 -1.72 31.19
CA ASN A 33 11.38 -1.98 31.44
C ASN A 33 10.57 -0.67 31.45
N HIS A 34 10.32 -0.13 30.26
CA HIS A 34 9.59 1.11 30.07
C HIS A 34 8.13 0.89 29.66
N SER A 35 7.31 1.94 29.76
CA SER A 35 5.93 1.93 29.25
C SER A 35 5.90 1.83 27.73
N LYS A 36 4.77 1.36 27.19
CA LYS A 36 4.55 1.22 25.74
C LYS A 36 4.84 2.51 24.98
N ASP A 37 4.44 3.67 25.50
CA ASP A 37 4.65 4.96 24.83
C ASP A 37 6.14 5.33 24.73
N VAL A 38 6.92 5.05 25.78
CA VAL A 38 8.37 5.29 25.78
C VAL A 38 9.06 4.33 24.82
N LEU A 39 8.64 3.07 24.79
CA LEU A 39 9.14 2.09 23.83
C LEU A 39 8.80 2.48 22.39
N MET A 40 7.58 2.97 22.13
CA MET A 40 7.18 3.45 20.80
C MET A 40 8.03 4.62 20.33
N ALA A 41 8.35 5.57 21.21
CA ALA A 41 9.26 6.66 20.87
C ALA A 41 10.67 6.16 20.53
N ALA A 42 11.18 5.16 21.26
CA ALA A 42 12.46 4.54 20.94
C ALA A 42 12.42 3.74 19.62
N LEU A 43 11.31 3.03 19.34
CA LEU A 43 11.13 2.33 18.07
C LEU A 43 11.10 3.28 16.89
N GLN A 44 10.45 4.44 17.01
CA GLN A 44 10.48 5.46 15.95
C GLN A 44 11.92 5.87 15.62
N VAL A 45 12.74 6.13 16.64
CA VAL A 45 14.16 6.46 16.44
C VAL A 45 14.93 5.32 15.79
N VAL A 46 14.70 4.06 16.20
CA VAL A 46 15.35 2.90 15.57
C VAL A 46 14.91 2.70 14.12
N THR A 47 13.65 3.00 13.77
CA THR A 47 13.18 2.94 12.39
C THR A 47 13.81 4.02 11.52
N GLU A 48 13.94 5.25 12.04
CA GLU A 48 14.55 6.39 11.33
C GLU A 48 16.09 6.26 11.25
N HIS A 49 16.71 5.68 12.28
CA HIS A 49 18.14 5.49 12.43
C HIS A 49 18.46 4.04 12.82
N PRO A 50 18.45 3.11 11.84
CA PRO A 50 18.59 1.68 12.09
C PRO A 50 19.94 1.31 12.69
N THR A 51 19.93 0.38 13.64
CA THR A 51 21.14 -0.14 14.28
C THR A 51 21.03 -1.63 14.60
N GLU A 52 22.05 -2.40 14.23
CA GLU A 52 22.13 -3.85 14.47
C GLU A 52 22.01 -4.22 15.96
N ALA A 53 22.43 -3.32 16.87
CA ALA A 53 22.31 -3.54 18.30
C ALA A 53 20.85 -3.69 18.77
N ALA A 54 19.88 -3.12 18.03
CA ALA A 54 18.47 -3.24 18.36
C ALA A 54 17.88 -4.62 18.02
N ARG A 55 18.44 -5.32 17.01
CA ARG A 55 17.88 -6.57 16.45
C ARG A 55 17.51 -7.64 17.49
N PRO A 56 18.38 -8.06 18.43
CA PRO A 56 18.01 -9.03 19.46
C PRO A 56 16.98 -8.48 20.48
N LEU A 57 16.92 -7.16 20.67
CA LEU A 57 15.93 -6.52 21.55
C LEU A 57 14.55 -6.53 20.92
N LEU A 58 14.45 -6.23 19.62
CA LEU A 58 13.18 -6.26 18.88
C LEU A 58 12.53 -7.65 18.93
N ARG A 59 13.32 -8.72 18.69
CA ARG A 59 12.84 -10.11 18.82
C ARG A 59 12.35 -10.44 20.22
N ARG A 60 13.09 -10.00 21.25
CA ARG A 60 12.73 -10.23 22.65
C ARG A 60 11.45 -9.51 23.05
N LEU A 61 11.30 -8.25 22.64
CA LEU A 61 10.09 -7.46 22.85
C LEU A 61 8.92 -8.07 22.09
N TYR A 62 9.10 -8.49 20.85
CA TYR A 62 8.05 -9.15 20.08
C TYR A 62 7.55 -10.41 20.79
N ALA A 63 8.48 -11.25 21.25
CA ALA A 63 8.14 -12.45 22.03
C ALA A 63 7.42 -12.11 23.34
N ARG A 64 7.85 -11.06 24.06
CA ARG A 64 7.20 -10.58 25.29
C ARG A 64 5.75 -10.16 25.03
N PHE A 65 5.52 -9.35 23.99
CA PHE A 65 4.19 -8.83 23.67
C PHE A 65 3.30 -9.83 22.95
N SER A 66 3.84 -10.95 22.47
CA SER A 66 3.06 -12.07 21.93
C SER A 66 2.55 -13.03 23.02
N ARG A 67 3.04 -12.91 24.26
CA ARG A 67 2.53 -13.72 25.39
C ARG A 67 1.06 -13.41 25.66
N ASP A 68 0.39 -14.36 26.31
CA ASP A 68 -1.02 -14.26 26.69
C ASP A 68 -1.91 -13.84 25.50
N LYS A 69 -1.59 -14.40 24.32
CA LYS A 69 -2.26 -14.12 23.04
C LYS A 69 -2.27 -12.64 22.65
N GLY A 70 -1.25 -11.87 23.00
CA GLY A 70 -1.21 -10.46 22.63
C GLY A 70 -2.07 -9.55 23.51
N LYS A 71 -2.50 -9.98 24.69
CA LYS A 71 -3.37 -9.17 25.59
C LYS A 71 -2.82 -7.77 25.90
N HIS A 72 -1.51 -7.61 25.91
CA HIS A 72 -0.83 -6.33 26.16
C HIS A 72 -0.62 -5.48 24.89
N ASP A 73 -1.08 -5.98 23.74
CA ASP A 73 -1.01 -5.35 22.43
C ASP A 73 -2.19 -5.78 21.54
N GLN A 74 -3.41 -5.53 22.04
CA GLN A 74 -4.63 -5.74 21.26
C GLN A 74 -4.59 -4.88 19.98
N GLY A 75 -4.96 -5.48 18.84
CA GLY A 75 -4.80 -4.88 17.52
C GLY A 75 -3.36 -4.93 16.95
N GLY A 76 -2.40 -5.46 17.71
CA GLY A 76 -1.06 -5.78 17.19
C GLY A 76 -0.17 -4.58 16.80
N TYR A 77 -0.56 -3.34 17.13
CA TYR A 77 0.15 -2.14 16.68
C TYR A 77 1.57 -2.01 17.22
N PHE A 78 1.85 -2.45 18.45
CA PHE A 78 3.21 -2.42 18.98
C PHE A 78 4.08 -3.45 18.27
N ARG A 79 3.56 -4.67 18.08
CA ARG A 79 4.25 -5.73 17.33
C ARG A 79 4.44 -5.38 15.87
N ARG A 80 3.49 -4.66 15.26
CA ARG A 80 3.67 -4.04 13.93
C ARG A 80 4.88 -3.11 13.93
N ALA A 81 4.95 -2.16 14.86
CA ALA A 81 6.07 -1.22 14.95
C ALA A 81 7.42 -1.92 15.20
N LEU A 82 7.44 -2.99 15.98
CA LEU A 82 8.64 -3.83 16.16
C LEU A 82 9.09 -4.49 14.85
N LEU A 83 8.15 -5.00 14.05
CA LEU A 83 8.44 -5.60 12.75
C LEU A 83 8.90 -4.56 11.73
N ASP A 84 8.31 -3.37 11.72
CA ASP A 84 8.73 -2.25 10.86
C ASP A 84 10.16 -1.80 11.20
N ALA A 85 10.50 -1.68 12.48
CA ALA A 85 11.86 -1.39 12.93
C ALA A 85 12.84 -2.53 12.59
N ALA A 86 12.37 -3.79 12.68
CA ALA A 86 13.21 -4.96 12.41
C ALA A 86 13.51 -5.11 10.92
N ARG A 87 12.56 -4.79 10.04
CA ARG A 87 12.69 -4.91 8.58
C ARG A 87 14.02 -4.36 8.07
N VAL A 88 14.37 -3.13 8.47
CA VAL A 88 15.55 -2.42 7.95
C VAL A 88 16.89 -3.02 8.41
N ILE A 89 16.88 -3.86 9.46
CA ILE A 89 18.07 -4.52 10.03
C ILE A 89 17.95 -6.05 10.03
N ALA A 90 16.91 -6.61 9.40
CA ALA A 90 16.66 -8.03 9.40
C ALA A 90 17.73 -8.75 8.56
N ARG A 91 18.04 -9.99 8.93
CA ARG A 91 18.93 -10.87 8.15
C ARG A 91 18.21 -12.18 7.84
N ALA A 92 18.76 -12.98 6.91
CA ALA A 92 18.23 -14.30 6.57
C ALA A 92 17.96 -15.19 7.80
N ALA A 93 18.77 -15.10 8.86
CA ALA A 93 18.56 -15.84 10.11
C ALA A 93 17.31 -15.42 10.92
N ASP A 94 16.58 -14.40 10.47
CA ASP A 94 15.30 -13.96 11.03
C ASP A 94 14.09 -14.47 10.24
N ALA A 95 14.30 -15.14 9.10
CA ALA A 95 13.22 -15.61 8.21
C ALA A 95 12.15 -16.42 8.96
N ASP A 96 12.56 -17.43 9.73
CA ASP A 96 11.64 -18.24 10.53
C ASP A 96 10.80 -17.42 11.53
N TRP A 97 11.39 -16.39 12.14
CA TRP A 97 10.67 -15.52 13.06
C TRP A 97 9.65 -14.65 12.33
N LEU A 98 10.00 -14.10 11.17
CA LEU A 98 9.10 -13.31 10.34
C LEU A 98 7.98 -14.19 9.73
N ALA A 99 8.30 -15.40 9.30
CA ALA A 99 7.31 -16.38 8.85
C ALA A 99 6.33 -16.78 9.96
N GLN A 100 6.82 -16.95 11.20
CA GLN A 100 5.96 -17.16 12.36
C GLN A 100 5.02 -15.96 12.60
N ALA A 101 5.52 -14.74 12.45
CA ALA A 101 4.71 -13.54 12.56
C ALA A 101 3.64 -13.45 11.44
N CYS A 102 3.93 -13.91 10.22
CA CYS A 102 2.95 -14.05 9.12
C CYS A 102 1.82 -15.04 9.44
N ALA A 103 2.06 -15.97 10.35
CA ALA A 103 1.10 -16.99 10.79
C ALA A 103 0.38 -16.63 12.10
N THR A 104 0.48 -15.38 12.56
CA THR A 104 -0.17 -14.94 13.81
C THR A 104 -1.63 -14.57 13.59
N TYR A 105 -2.53 -15.21 14.32
CA TYR A 105 -3.97 -14.91 14.34
C TYR A 105 -4.42 -14.65 15.77
N GLU A 106 -5.18 -13.57 15.98
CA GLU A 106 -5.72 -13.21 17.28
C GLU A 106 -7.19 -12.81 17.17
N PHE A 107 -8.03 -13.46 17.98
CA PHE A 107 -9.47 -13.25 17.98
C PHE A 107 -9.91 -12.79 19.37
N TRP A 108 -10.51 -11.60 19.43
CA TRP A 108 -10.90 -10.99 20.69
C TRP A 108 -12.43 -10.94 20.87
N PRO A 109 -12.95 -11.27 22.07
CA PRO A 109 -14.34 -11.01 22.40
C PRO A 109 -14.68 -9.51 22.35
N PRO A 110 -15.95 -9.13 22.07
CA PRO A 110 -17.10 -10.02 21.87
C PRO A 110 -17.27 -10.50 20.43
N ASP A 111 -16.72 -9.78 19.45
CA ASP A 111 -17.02 -10.00 18.03
C ASP A 111 -16.20 -11.15 17.42
N PHE A 112 -15.13 -11.59 18.09
CA PHE A 112 -14.18 -12.59 17.60
C PHE A 112 -13.72 -12.29 16.17
N ALA A 113 -13.56 -11.01 15.85
CA ALA A 113 -12.90 -10.56 14.64
C ALA A 113 -11.39 -10.80 14.77
N GLU A 114 -10.73 -11.07 13.64
CA GLU A 114 -9.29 -11.24 13.58
C GLU A 114 -8.61 -9.86 13.64
N ASP A 115 -7.75 -9.64 14.64
CA ASP A 115 -7.15 -8.33 14.94
C ASP A 115 -5.63 -8.28 14.68
N ALA A 116 -4.99 -9.39 14.29
CA ALA A 116 -3.56 -9.45 13.98
C ALA A 116 -3.22 -9.23 12.50
N VAL A 117 -4.19 -8.81 11.66
CA VAL A 117 -3.99 -8.51 10.22
C VAL A 117 -2.76 -7.62 9.96
N VAL A 118 -2.52 -6.60 10.80
CA VAL A 118 -1.41 -5.66 10.63
C VAL A 118 -0.05 -6.30 10.91
N ILE A 119 0.01 -7.26 11.84
CA ILE A 119 1.22 -8.04 12.15
C ILE A 119 1.57 -8.90 10.95
N ARG A 120 0.59 -9.65 10.41
CA ARG A 120 0.80 -10.52 9.26
C ARG A 120 1.27 -9.74 8.03
N ALA A 121 0.66 -8.60 7.76
CA ALA A 121 1.08 -7.70 6.69
C ALA A 121 2.53 -7.20 6.86
N ALA A 122 2.93 -6.80 8.08
CA ALA A 122 4.29 -6.28 8.33
C ALA A 122 5.34 -7.36 8.19
N ALA A 123 5.05 -8.51 8.79
CA ALA A 123 5.92 -9.65 8.79
C ALA A 123 6.17 -10.12 7.36
N LEU A 124 5.13 -10.13 6.52
CA LEU A 124 5.24 -10.56 5.12
C LEU A 124 6.17 -9.63 4.32
N VAL A 125 6.01 -8.32 4.48
CA VAL A 125 6.86 -7.33 3.80
C VAL A 125 8.32 -7.46 4.27
N ALA A 126 8.56 -7.65 5.57
CA ALA A 126 9.91 -7.87 6.08
C ALA A 126 10.50 -9.22 5.64
N LEU A 127 9.68 -10.28 5.57
CA LEU A 127 10.11 -11.61 5.14
C LEU A 127 10.58 -11.57 3.68
N ALA A 128 9.86 -10.85 2.81
CA ALA A 128 10.22 -10.70 1.40
C ALA A 128 11.61 -10.10 1.17
N GLU A 129 12.16 -9.36 2.14
CA GLU A 129 13.50 -8.77 2.03
C GLU A 129 14.63 -9.69 2.49
N VAL A 130 14.31 -10.79 3.20
CA VAL A 130 15.32 -11.70 3.76
C VAL A 130 15.19 -13.15 3.28
N ASP A 131 14.01 -13.55 2.80
CA ASP A 131 13.71 -14.88 2.26
C ASP A 131 12.53 -14.78 1.27
N GLU A 132 12.84 -14.58 -0.01
CA GLU A 132 11.84 -14.41 -1.08
C GLU A 132 10.99 -15.68 -1.28
N GLU A 133 11.59 -16.87 -1.23
CA GLU A 133 10.88 -18.13 -1.45
C GLU A 133 9.81 -18.34 -0.37
N GLN A 134 10.18 -18.20 0.89
CA GLN A 134 9.24 -18.33 2.00
C GLN A 134 8.17 -17.22 1.95
N ALA A 135 8.55 -16.00 1.57
CA ALA A 135 7.60 -14.90 1.38
C ALA A 135 6.57 -15.19 0.29
N CYS A 136 6.94 -15.78 -0.85
CA CYS A 136 6.02 -16.17 -1.90
C CYS A 136 4.94 -17.13 -1.39
N PHE A 137 5.32 -18.18 -0.66
CA PHE A 137 4.36 -19.13 -0.08
C PHE A 137 3.44 -18.47 0.95
N GLN A 138 3.98 -17.60 1.82
CA GLN A 138 3.18 -16.88 2.80
C GLN A 138 2.23 -15.88 2.12
N ALA A 139 2.68 -15.16 1.10
CA ALA A 139 1.87 -14.22 0.36
C ALA A 139 0.74 -14.93 -0.40
N ALA A 140 1.04 -16.02 -1.12
CA ALA A 140 0.02 -16.80 -1.82
C ALA A 140 -1.06 -17.32 -0.85
N ARG A 141 -0.67 -17.79 0.33
CA ARG A 141 -1.61 -18.20 1.39
C ARG A 141 -2.45 -17.03 1.91
N LEU A 142 -1.82 -15.88 2.19
CA LEU A 142 -2.50 -14.69 2.73
C LEU A 142 -3.40 -14.00 1.71
N LEU A 143 -3.11 -14.11 0.41
CA LEU A 143 -3.91 -13.54 -0.67
C LEU A 143 -5.34 -14.09 -0.72
N VAL A 144 -5.52 -15.36 -0.35
CA VAL A 144 -6.81 -16.07 -0.35
C VAL A 144 -7.33 -16.34 1.06
N ASP A 145 -6.75 -15.69 2.07
CA ASP A 145 -7.09 -15.91 3.47
C ASP A 145 -8.48 -15.34 3.82
N PRO A 146 -9.38 -16.14 4.43
CA PRO A 146 -10.71 -15.67 4.81
C PRO A 146 -10.70 -14.59 5.89
N PHE A 147 -9.62 -14.48 6.67
CA PHE A 147 -9.43 -13.50 7.72
C PHE A 147 -8.72 -12.26 7.17
N THR A 148 -9.46 -11.52 6.36
CA THR A 148 -9.04 -10.25 5.78
C THR A 148 -9.91 -9.12 6.34
N ALA A 149 -9.29 -8.00 6.73
CA ALA A 149 -9.97 -6.84 7.27
C ALA A 149 -10.84 -6.17 6.19
N ARG A 150 -12.15 -6.06 6.47
CA ARG A 150 -13.15 -5.57 5.50
C ARG A 150 -12.89 -4.17 4.95
N MET A 151 -12.29 -3.29 5.76
CA MET A 151 -12.10 -1.89 5.38
C MET A 151 -10.82 -1.65 4.57
N THR A 152 -9.82 -2.51 4.73
CA THR A 152 -8.48 -2.27 4.15
C THR A 152 -8.05 -3.36 3.17
N GLY A 153 -8.67 -4.54 3.22
CA GLY A 153 -8.22 -5.71 2.48
C GLY A 153 -6.93 -6.33 3.03
N GLU A 154 -6.46 -5.95 4.22
CA GLU A 154 -5.25 -6.52 4.82
C GLU A 154 -5.52 -7.86 5.51
N PRO A 155 -4.60 -8.84 5.45
CA PRO A 155 -3.25 -8.75 4.87
C PRO A 155 -3.19 -9.06 3.36
N ALA A 156 -4.31 -9.38 2.72
CA ALA A 156 -4.35 -9.83 1.33
C ALA A 156 -3.87 -8.76 0.32
N VAL A 157 -4.11 -7.47 0.58
CA VAL A 157 -3.55 -6.35 -0.21
C VAL A 157 -2.02 -6.33 -0.13
N SER A 158 -1.45 -6.42 1.08
CA SER A 158 0.01 -6.53 1.24
C SER A 158 0.56 -7.78 0.55
N ALA A 159 -0.15 -8.90 0.60
CA ALA A 159 0.23 -10.12 -0.11
C ALA A 159 0.24 -9.94 -1.63
N ALA A 160 -0.77 -9.28 -2.20
CA ALA A 160 -0.81 -8.96 -3.62
C ALA A 160 0.40 -8.09 -4.03
N ARG A 161 0.75 -7.08 -3.23
CA ARG A 161 1.93 -6.23 -3.46
C ARG A 161 3.24 -6.99 -3.40
N VAL A 162 3.40 -7.86 -2.41
CA VAL A 162 4.62 -8.68 -2.27
C VAL A 162 4.78 -9.63 -3.45
N LEU A 163 3.72 -10.34 -3.84
CA LEU A 163 3.75 -11.19 -5.04
C LEU A 163 4.09 -10.39 -6.30
N GLY A 164 3.46 -9.21 -6.48
CA GLY A 164 3.75 -8.32 -7.59
C GLY A 164 5.22 -7.87 -7.63
N ALA A 165 5.75 -7.44 -6.49
CA ALA A 165 7.14 -7.00 -6.34
C ALA A 165 8.15 -8.13 -6.62
N LEU A 166 7.81 -9.38 -6.28
CA LEU A 166 8.62 -10.57 -6.55
C LEU A 166 8.40 -11.12 -7.97
N GLY A 167 7.53 -10.50 -8.79
CA GLY A 167 7.26 -10.94 -10.16
C GLY A 167 6.31 -12.14 -10.28
N GLU A 168 5.68 -12.55 -9.19
CA GLU A 168 4.74 -13.67 -9.11
C GLU A 168 3.37 -13.29 -9.65
N THR A 169 3.26 -13.24 -10.98
CA THR A 169 2.05 -12.79 -11.68
C THR A 169 0.94 -13.84 -11.74
N LEU A 170 1.26 -15.14 -11.70
CA LEU A 170 0.27 -16.21 -11.86
C LEU A 170 -0.77 -16.25 -10.72
N PRO A 171 -0.40 -16.17 -9.41
CA PRO A 171 -1.39 -16.13 -8.34
C PRO A 171 -2.30 -14.91 -8.41
N LEU A 172 -1.75 -13.76 -8.79
CA LEU A 172 -2.50 -12.51 -8.95
C LEU A 172 -3.51 -12.61 -10.10
N TYR A 173 -3.07 -13.14 -11.25
CA TYR A 173 -3.93 -13.35 -12.41
C TYR A 173 -5.06 -14.33 -12.09
N LEU A 174 -4.78 -15.43 -11.39
CA LEU A 174 -5.79 -16.39 -10.96
C LEU A 174 -6.89 -15.74 -10.10
N VAL A 175 -6.51 -14.91 -9.13
CA VAL A 175 -7.47 -14.19 -8.28
C VAL A 175 -8.36 -13.26 -9.09
N VAL A 176 -7.76 -12.52 -10.04
CA VAL A 176 -8.52 -11.65 -10.96
C VAL A 176 -9.50 -12.49 -11.78
N CYS A 177 -9.06 -13.58 -12.40
CA CYS A 177 -9.94 -14.43 -13.21
C CYS A 177 -11.11 -15.02 -12.41
N GLN A 178 -10.89 -15.45 -11.17
CA GLN A 178 -11.94 -16.03 -10.33
C GLN A 178 -12.97 -15.02 -9.84
N ASN A 179 -12.68 -13.72 -9.93
CA ASN A 179 -13.52 -12.64 -9.39
C ASN A 179 -14.03 -11.68 -10.47
N MET A 180 -14.14 -12.15 -11.71
CA MET A 180 -14.63 -11.34 -12.84
C MET A 180 -16.06 -10.82 -12.60
N PRO A 181 -16.38 -9.56 -12.96
CA PRO A 181 -17.67 -8.93 -12.64
C PRO A 181 -18.91 -9.65 -13.17
N HIS A 182 -18.81 -10.30 -14.33
CA HIS A 182 -19.92 -10.97 -15.01
C HIS A 182 -20.18 -12.41 -14.51
N GLU A 183 -19.24 -13.01 -13.79
CA GLU A 183 -19.29 -14.41 -13.40
C GLU A 183 -19.58 -14.60 -11.91
N ARG A 184 -20.06 -13.55 -11.22
CA ARG A 184 -20.44 -13.61 -9.80
C ARG A 184 -21.60 -14.57 -9.59
N THR A 185 -21.25 -15.83 -9.35
CA THR A 185 -22.18 -16.85 -8.90
C THR A 185 -22.47 -16.62 -7.42
N PRO A 186 -23.74 -16.50 -7.01
CA PRO A 186 -24.11 -16.40 -5.61
C PRO A 186 -23.52 -17.56 -4.82
N GLY A 187 -22.75 -17.28 -3.76
CA GLY A 187 -22.18 -18.29 -2.86
C GLY A 187 -20.70 -18.64 -3.09
N ILE A 188 -20.05 -18.11 -4.13
CA ILE A 188 -18.58 -18.17 -4.24
C ILE A 188 -17.97 -17.08 -3.35
N VAL A 189 -16.96 -17.42 -2.55
CA VAL A 189 -16.20 -16.47 -1.74
C VAL A 189 -15.53 -15.48 -2.68
N THR A 190 -16.10 -14.28 -2.82
CA THR A 190 -15.49 -13.20 -3.57
C THR A 190 -14.44 -12.52 -2.73
N VAL A 191 -13.25 -12.36 -3.29
CA VAL A 191 -12.19 -11.53 -2.72
C VAL A 191 -12.66 -10.07 -2.69
N PHE A 192 -12.22 -9.29 -1.71
CA PHE A 192 -12.62 -7.89 -1.57
C PHE A 192 -12.18 -7.04 -2.79
N PRO A 193 -12.96 -6.03 -3.21
CA PRO A 193 -12.62 -5.15 -4.34
C PRO A 193 -11.22 -4.54 -4.26
N GLU A 194 -10.75 -4.18 -3.06
CA GLU A 194 -9.42 -3.62 -2.78
C GLU A 194 -8.31 -4.59 -3.18
N VAL A 195 -8.48 -5.87 -2.86
CA VAL A 195 -7.50 -6.91 -3.19
C VAL A 195 -7.51 -7.21 -4.69
N ILE A 196 -8.70 -7.24 -5.33
CA ILE A 196 -8.81 -7.41 -6.79
C ILE A 196 -8.13 -6.24 -7.51
N ALA A 197 -8.39 -5.01 -7.07
CA ALA A 197 -7.79 -3.81 -7.64
C ALA A 197 -6.27 -3.79 -7.48
N GLU A 198 -5.76 -4.20 -6.31
CA GLU A 198 -4.33 -4.34 -6.10
C GLU A 198 -3.74 -5.45 -6.99
N CYS A 199 -4.39 -6.60 -7.13
CA CYS A 199 -3.93 -7.64 -8.06
C CYS A 199 -3.85 -7.11 -9.48
N LEU A 200 -4.87 -6.41 -9.98
CA LEU A 200 -4.85 -5.77 -11.31
C LEU A 200 -3.65 -4.83 -11.46
N ARG A 201 -3.43 -3.93 -10.48
CA ARG A 201 -2.32 -2.97 -10.47
C ARG A 201 -0.95 -3.64 -10.60
N GLN A 202 -0.79 -4.83 -10.03
CA GLN A 202 0.48 -5.57 -10.04
C GLN A 202 0.71 -6.39 -11.31
N LEU A 203 -0.28 -6.50 -12.20
CA LEU A 203 -0.21 -7.34 -13.42
C LEU A 203 0.40 -6.62 -14.64
N THR A 204 1.21 -5.59 -14.44
CA THR A 204 1.80 -4.76 -15.51
C THR A 204 2.78 -5.51 -16.43
N ALA A 205 3.18 -6.73 -16.06
CA ALA A 205 4.05 -7.59 -16.85
C ALA A 205 3.32 -8.75 -17.56
N LEU A 206 1.98 -8.80 -17.50
CA LEU A 206 1.21 -9.80 -18.25
C LEU A 206 1.47 -9.69 -19.77
N PRO A 207 1.34 -10.80 -20.52
CA PRO A 207 1.23 -10.71 -21.97
C PRO A 207 0.03 -9.86 -22.39
N SER A 208 0.24 -8.92 -23.33
CA SER A 208 -0.81 -8.01 -23.83
C SER A 208 -2.13 -8.69 -24.22
N PRO A 209 -2.15 -9.87 -24.89
CA PRO A 209 -3.41 -10.56 -25.20
C PRO A 209 -4.24 -10.95 -23.96
N LEU A 210 -3.60 -11.23 -22.83
CA LEU A 210 -4.31 -11.51 -21.57
C LEU A 210 -4.88 -10.24 -20.95
N VAL A 211 -4.19 -9.11 -21.08
CA VAL A 211 -4.70 -7.80 -20.62
C VAL A 211 -5.92 -7.38 -21.44
N GLU A 212 -5.95 -7.67 -22.74
CA GLU A 212 -7.12 -7.39 -23.60
C GLU A 212 -8.36 -8.18 -23.16
N ASP A 213 -8.22 -9.48 -22.84
CA ASP A 213 -9.33 -10.29 -22.30
C ASP A 213 -9.79 -9.77 -20.93
N LEU A 214 -8.85 -9.41 -20.04
CA LEU A 214 -9.17 -8.79 -18.76
C LEU A 214 -9.93 -7.48 -18.97
N LEU A 215 -9.46 -6.61 -19.87
CA LEU A 215 -10.12 -5.35 -20.17
C LEU A 215 -11.56 -5.59 -20.62
N ALA A 216 -11.78 -6.47 -21.60
CA ALA A 216 -13.11 -6.79 -22.11
C ALA A 216 -14.08 -7.16 -20.97
N ARG A 217 -13.63 -7.97 -20.02
CA ARG A 217 -14.44 -8.49 -18.90
C ARG A 217 -14.62 -7.51 -17.75
N TYR A 218 -13.63 -6.64 -17.50
CA TYR A 218 -13.67 -5.68 -16.41
C TYR A 218 -14.27 -4.33 -16.79
N THR A 219 -14.45 -4.04 -18.08
CA THR A 219 -15.08 -2.78 -18.53
C THR A 219 -16.46 -2.53 -17.93
N ALA A 220 -17.24 -3.58 -17.65
CA ALA A 220 -18.58 -3.49 -17.09
C ALA A 220 -18.61 -3.34 -15.55
N THR A 221 -17.46 -3.28 -14.88
CA THR A 221 -17.44 -3.16 -13.42
C THR A 221 -18.09 -1.87 -12.93
N THR A 222 -18.97 -2.00 -11.95
CA THR A 222 -19.57 -0.88 -11.21
C THR A 222 -18.71 -0.44 -10.03
N SER A 223 -17.71 -1.24 -9.64
CA SER A 223 -16.81 -0.90 -8.53
C SER A 223 -15.77 0.13 -8.97
N SER A 224 -15.83 1.32 -8.36
CA SER A 224 -14.84 2.38 -8.55
C SER A 224 -13.42 1.92 -8.21
N ILE A 225 -13.25 1.14 -7.14
CA ILE A 225 -11.94 0.64 -6.67
C ILE A 225 -11.31 -0.31 -7.71
N ILE A 226 -12.09 -1.27 -8.22
CA ILE A 226 -11.60 -2.19 -9.27
C ILE A 226 -11.24 -1.41 -10.54
N ARG A 227 -12.03 -0.39 -10.90
CA ARG A 227 -11.74 0.46 -12.05
C ARG A 227 -10.42 1.22 -11.90
N MET A 228 -10.13 1.73 -10.70
CA MET A 228 -8.84 2.38 -10.41
C MET A 228 -7.66 1.41 -10.60
N GLY A 229 -7.76 0.18 -10.08
CA GLY A 229 -6.72 -0.84 -10.31
C GLY A 229 -6.53 -1.20 -11.79
N LEU A 230 -7.63 -1.25 -12.56
CA LEU A 230 -7.57 -1.45 -14.01
C LEU A 230 -6.89 -0.28 -14.72
N PHE A 231 -7.14 0.97 -14.31
CA PHE A 231 -6.43 2.11 -14.88
C PHE A 231 -4.91 2.01 -14.65
N ASP A 232 -4.48 1.61 -13.45
CA ASP A 232 -3.06 1.47 -13.16
C ASP A 232 -2.40 0.38 -14.01
N LEU A 233 -3.08 -0.77 -14.17
CA LEU A 233 -2.62 -1.84 -15.07
C LEU A 233 -2.41 -1.31 -16.48
N LEU A 234 -3.42 -0.64 -17.04
CA LEU A 234 -3.41 -0.19 -18.42
C LEU A 234 -2.39 0.92 -18.66
N LEU A 235 -2.25 1.85 -17.72
CA LEU A 235 -1.35 3.00 -17.85
C LEU A 235 0.12 2.62 -17.61
N ASN A 236 0.40 1.68 -16.70
CA ASN A 236 1.76 1.32 -16.30
C ASN A 236 2.23 -0.03 -16.87
N HIS A 237 1.55 -0.56 -17.88
CA HIS A 237 1.94 -1.82 -18.51
C HIS A 237 3.34 -1.72 -19.13
N ARG A 238 4.15 -2.78 -19.02
CA ARG A 238 5.57 -2.78 -19.43
C ARG A 238 5.79 -2.51 -20.92
N GLU A 239 4.81 -2.84 -21.76
CA GLU A 239 4.85 -2.62 -23.22
C GLU A 239 4.35 -1.20 -23.61
N GLY A 240 4.10 -0.35 -22.62
CA GLY A 240 3.46 0.96 -22.77
C GLY A 240 1.94 0.89 -22.56
N PRO A 241 1.25 2.05 -22.60
CA PRO A 241 -0.17 2.13 -22.31
C PRO A 241 -1.03 1.23 -23.21
N LEU A 242 -1.87 0.42 -22.58
CA LEU A 242 -2.84 -0.44 -23.26
C LEU A 242 -4.26 0.13 -23.12
N GLY A 243 -5.19 -0.35 -23.96
CA GLY A 243 -6.61 -0.01 -23.82
C GLY A 243 -6.93 1.48 -24.00
N ARG A 244 -6.20 2.20 -24.85
CA ARG A 244 -6.33 3.65 -25.06
C ARG A 244 -7.78 4.11 -25.27
N GLU A 245 -8.57 3.39 -26.08
CA GLU A 245 -9.98 3.72 -26.31
C GLU A 245 -10.83 3.65 -25.02
N TYR A 246 -10.52 2.71 -24.13
CA TYR A 246 -11.18 2.60 -22.83
C TYR A 246 -10.82 3.76 -21.91
N LEU A 247 -9.55 4.17 -21.89
CA LEU A 247 -9.08 5.32 -21.10
C LEU A 247 -9.72 6.63 -21.58
N ILE A 248 -9.74 6.89 -22.89
CA ILE A 248 -10.39 8.08 -23.48
C ILE A 248 -11.89 8.09 -23.15
N ARG A 249 -12.58 6.97 -23.36
CA ARG A 249 -14.01 6.85 -23.03
C ARG A 249 -14.27 7.08 -21.54
N SER A 250 -13.35 6.63 -20.68
CA SER A 250 -13.45 6.84 -19.23
C SER A 250 -13.26 8.31 -18.86
N LEU A 251 -12.34 9.02 -19.51
CA LEU A 251 -12.22 10.48 -19.37
C LEU A 251 -13.53 11.17 -19.75
N ASP A 252 -14.18 10.76 -20.82
CA ASP A 252 -15.42 11.42 -21.27
C ASP A 252 -16.64 11.06 -20.38
N ALA A 253 -16.82 9.78 -20.05
CA ALA A 253 -18.06 9.24 -19.47
C ALA A 253 -18.11 9.19 -17.93
N THR A 254 -16.97 9.19 -17.22
CA THR A 254 -16.95 8.96 -15.75
C THR A 254 -17.63 10.07 -14.95
N THR A 255 -18.79 9.83 -14.37
CA THR A 255 -19.50 10.86 -13.59
C THR A 255 -18.97 11.05 -12.17
N ASP A 256 -18.35 10.02 -11.60
CA ASP A 256 -17.72 10.04 -10.28
C ASP A 256 -16.45 10.90 -10.31
N ILE A 257 -16.44 11.98 -9.53
CA ILE A 257 -15.35 12.96 -9.54
C ILE A 257 -14.05 12.40 -8.95
N ASP A 258 -14.13 11.48 -8.00
CA ASP A 258 -12.96 10.89 -7.35
C ASP A 258 -12.29 9.89 -8.28
N VAL A 259 -13.09 9.07 -8.98
CA VAL A 259 -12.58 8.18 -10.05
C VAL A 259 -11.98 8.98 -11.21
N TYR A 260 -12.62 10.09 -11.59
CA TYR A 260 -12.10 10.97 -12.64
C TYR A 260 -10.78 11.61 -12.22
N ARG A 261 -10.71 12.19 -11.01
CA ARG A 261 -9.49 12.75 -10.44
C ARG A 261 -8.38 11.73 -10.38
N TYR A 262 -8.69 10.51 -9.94
CA TYR A 262 -7.73 9.40 -9.93
C TYR A 262 -7.17 9.13 -11.33
N LEU A 263 -8.03 8.90 -12.33
CA LEU A 263 -7.60 8.63 -13.70
C LEU A 263 -6.71 9.75 -14.27
N VAL A 264 -7.12 11.01 -14.09
CA VAL A 264 -6.35 12.17 -14.55
C VAL A 264 -4.96 12.19 -13.91
N MET A 265 -4.89 12.02 -12.59
CA MET A 265 -3.62 12.03 -11.87
C MET A 265 -2.75 10.81 -12.20
N SER A 266 -3.34 9.63 -12.43
CA SER A 266 -2.61 8.45 -12.89
C SER A 266 -2.02 8.65 -14.29
N ILE A 267 -2.72 9.33 -15.21
CA ILE A 267 -2.17 9.70 -16.52
C ILE A 267 -0.98 10.66 -16.37
N VAL A 268 -1.10 11.67 -15.51
CA VAL A 268 -0.02 12.63 -15.21
C VAL A 268 1.20 11.91 -14.65
N LEU A 269 0.99 11.01 -13.68
CA LEU A 269 2.06 10.26 -13.03
C LEU A 269 2.76 9.28 -13.97
N ALA A 270 1.99 8.57 -14.81
CA ALA A 270 2.56 7.63 -15.79
C ALA A 270 3.37 8.35 -16.88
N GLY A 271 3.02 9.61 -17.20
CA GLY A 271 3.85 10.50 -18.02
C GLY A 271 3.98 10.09 -19.49
N HIS A 272 3.16 9.15 -19.97
CA HIS A 272 3.20 8.72 -21.36
C HIS A 272 2.64 9.80 -22.31
N GLU A 273 3.44 10.21 -23.29
CA GLU A 273 3.12 11.28 -24.25
C GLU A 273 1.74 11.13 -24.90
N THR A 274 1.40 9.93 -25.38
CA THR A 274 0.11 9.65 -26.02
C THR A 274 -1.08 9.85 -25.06
N SER A 275 -0.95 9.39 -23.81
CA SER A 275 -1.98 9.55 -22.77
C SER A 275 -2.10 11.00 -22.32
N LEU A 276 -0.99 11.73 -22.24
CA LEU A 276 -0.97 13.16 -21.93
C LEU A 276 -1.65 14.00 -23.01
N ASP A 277 -1.42 13.66 -24.28
CA ASP A 277 -2.13 14.29 -25.41
C ASP A 277 -3.63 14.01 -25.37
N ASP A 278 -4.05 12.78 -25.06
CA ASP A 278 -5.46 12.43 -24.91
C ASP A 278 -6.12 13.21 -23.76
N LEU A 279 -5.41 13.35 -22.63
CA LEU A 279 -5.84 14.15 -21.49
C LEU A 279 -6.02 15.63 -21.88
N ARG A 280 -5.06 16.20 -22.61
CA ARG A 280 -5.14 17.58 -23.10
C ARG A 280 -6.32 17.78 -24.05
N GLN A 281 -6.56 16.85 -24.97
CA GLN A 281 -7.71 16.89 -25.86
C GLN A 281 -9.05 16.76 -25.11
N ALA A 282 -9.13 15.90 -24.10
CA ALA A 282 -10.29 15.81 -23.22
C ALA A 282 -10.52 17.13 -22.46
N ALA A 283 -9.46 17.77 -21.98
CA ALA A 283 -9.53 19.00 -21.21
C ALA A 283 -10.13 20.18 -22.02
N TYR A 284 -9.76 20.32 -23.30
CA TYR A 284 -10.35 21.36 -24.14
C TYR A 284 -11.85 21.18 -24.39
N ARG A 285 -12.33 19.93 -24.38
CA ARG A 285 -13.75 19.58 -24.62
C ARG A 285 -14.62 19.60 -23.36
N GLU A 286 -14.01 19.53 -22.17
CA GLU A 286 -14.73 19.45 -20.91
C GLU A 286 -15.43 20.77 -20.54
N ARG A 287 -16.68 20.65 -20.07
CA ARG A 287 -17.55 21.78 -19.72
C ARG A 287 -17.99 21.76 -18.25
N ARG A 288 -17.85 20.63 -17.57
CA ARG A 288 -18.23 20.47 -16.16
C ARG A 288 -17.17 21.11 -15.28
N ARG A 289 -17.56 22.14 -14.53
CA ARG A 289 -16.68 22.91 -13.64
C ARG A 289 -15.84 22.03 -12.71
N ALA A 290 -16.45 21.08 -12.01
CA ALA A 290 -15.74 20.19 -11.08
C ALA A 290 -14.60 19.41 -11.76
N ARG A 291 -14.79 18.97 -13.01
CA ARG A 291 -13.76 18.27 -13.79
C ARG A 291 -12.72 19.22 -14.36
N GLN A 292 -13.11 20.44 -14.74
CA GLN A 292 -12.16 21.49 -15.14
C GLN A 292 -11.22 21.87 -13.99
N GLU A 293 -11.69 21.89 -12.74
CA GLU A 293 -10.85 22.13 -11.55
C GLU A 293 -9.80 21.01 -11.37
N VAL A 294 -10.19 19.75 -11.54
CA VAL A 294 -9.26 18.60 -11.55
C VAL A 294 -8.23 18.71 -12.67
N LEU A 295 -8.68 19.04 -13.89
CA LEU A 295 -7.79 19.20 -15.04
C LEU A 295 -6.83 20.39 -14.88
N LEU A 296 -7.27 21.45 -14.21
CA LEU A 296 -6.43 22.61 -13.90
C LEU A 296 -5.31 22.23 -12.91
N GLU A 297 -5.62 21.44 -11.89
CA GLU A 297 -4.63 20.89 -10.94
C GLU A 297 -3.58 20.07 -11.69
N ALA A 298 -4.01 19.15 -12.55
CA ALA A 298 -3.13 18.33 -13.40
C ALA A 298 -2.26 19.18 -14.35
N ALA A 299 -2.85 20.16 -15.03
CA ALA A 299 -2.13 21.05 -15.93
C ALA A 299 -1.11 21.93 -15.18
N ALA A 300 -1.40 22.33 -13.95
CA ALA A 300 -0.48 23.09 -13.11
C ALA A 300 0.76 22.27 -12.71
N ILE A 301 0.59 20.97 -12.40
CA ILE A 301 1.70 20.05 -12.13
C ILE A 301 2.61 19.94 -13.36
N LEU A 302 2.03 19.90 -14.56
CA LEU A 302 2.74 19.79 -15.83
C LEU A 302 3.14 21.13 -16.45
N ALA A 303 3.02 22.27 -15.73
CA ALA A 303 3.24 23.61 -16.30
C ALA A 303 4.67 23.89 -16.77
N HIS A 304 5.63 23.03 -16.42
CA HIS A 304 6.97 23.06 -17.00
C HIS A 304 6.99 22.72 -18.50
N ARG A 305 5.90 22.11 -19.01
CA ARG A 305 5.65 21.89 -20.43
C ARG A 305 4.79 23.03 -20.99
N PRO A 306 5.23 23.76 -22.04
CA PRO A 306 4.52 24.92 -22.57
C PRO A 306 3.03 24.66 -22.88
N GLU A 307 2.74 23.52 -23.51
CA GLU A 307 1.39 23.11 -23.91
C GLU A 307 0.43 22.94 -22.72
N PHE A 308 0.93 22.53 -21.55
CA PHE A 308 0.15 22.43 -20.32
C PHE A 308 0.06 23.77 -19.57
N GLY A 309 1.07 24.63 -19.69
CA GLY A 309 1.00 26.02 -19.24
C GLY A 309 -0.12 26.80 -19.94
N GLU A 310 -0.25 26.65 -21.25
CA GLU A 310 -1.35 27.22 -22.04
C GLU A 310 -2.71 26.66 -21.63
N LEU A 311 -2.81 25.32 -21.50
CA LEU A 311 -4.03 24.66 -21.04
C LEU A 311 -4.48 25.16 -19.66
N ALA A 312 -3.55 25.32 -18.71
CA ALA A 312 -3.87 25.83 -17.38
C ALA A 312 -4.47 27.26 -17.45
N ASN A 313 -3.96 28.12 -18.33
CA ASN A 313 -4.51 29.47 -18.52
C ASN A 313 -5.93 29.44 -19.13
N ASP A 314 -6.16 28.60 -20.14
CA ASP A 314 -7.50 28.40 -20.73
C ASP A 314 -8.51 27.91 -19.69
N LEU A 315 -8.15 26.89 -18.90
CA LEU A 315 -9.01 26.33 -17.86
C LEU A 315 -9.34 27.37 -16.77
N ARG A 316 -8.36 28.18 -16.32
CA ARG A 316 -8.62 29.29 -15.38
C ARG A 316 -9.65 30.27 -15.93
N SER A 317 -9.53 30.65 -17.21
CA SER A 317 -10.48 31.57 -17.85
C SER A 317 -11.89 30.97 -17.94
N LYS A 318 -12.01 29.66 -18.20
CA LYS A 318 -13.29 28.94 -18.25
C LYS A 318 -13.97 28.86 -16.88
N ILE A 319 -13.22 28.60 -15.81
CA ILE A 319 -13.76 28.44 -14.45
C ILE A 319 -14.23 29.78 -13.85
N GLN A 320 -13.61 30.89 -14.25
CA GLN A 320 -13.97 32.24 -13.80
C GLN A 320 -15.25 32.80 -14.45
N LYS A 321 -15.71 32.19 -15.55
CA LYS A 321 -16.95 32.56 -16.24
C LYS A 321 -18.13 31.76 -15.70
#